data_AF-A0A9Q3D1S1-F1
#
_entry.id   AF-A0A9Q3D1S1-F1
#
_cell.length_a   1.000
_cell.length_b   1.000
_cell.length_c   1.000
_cell.angle_alpha   90.00
_cell.angle_beta   90.00
_cell.angle_gamma   90.00
#
_symmetry.space_group_name_H-M   'P 1'
#
loop_
_entity.id
_entity.type
_entity.pdbx_description
1 polymer ?
#
loop_
_entity_poly.entity_id
_entity_poly.type
_entity_poly.pdbx_seq_one_letter_code
_entity_poly.pdbx_strand_id
1 'polypeptide(L)'
;MSIPGALAFFIYVDWLNAHGKSTQFASIGPITLICLNPPPSKRLTQENFYVAGIIPGPKEPTALQLNYLLIPLIKELKELWKGYHFSPISTGPSESFIHVSILMAIAVLVAIRKLTGFISHSGNQFCNSCTIHKAKIEEISPQFNYTCSYQNHKQTFEKWLWETPKRQQAIFSEYGVQYSILEDLPYCNATIMVNLDMMHNLILGILKDDATFKFCILESK
;
A
#
# COMPACT_ATOMS: atom_id res chain seq x y z
N MET A 1 15.49 10.40 17.82
CA MET A 1 16.85 9.81 17.92
C MET A 1 16.93 8.75 16.83
N SER A 2 17.72 8.95 15.78
CA SER A 2 17.87 7.99 14.68
C SER A 2 18.78 6.85 15.12
N ILE A 3 18.29 5.60 15.06
CA ILE A 3 19.12 4.41 15.29
C ILE A 3 20.14 4.37 14.13
N PRO A 4 21.46 4.33 14.41
CA PRO A 4 22.47 4.18 13.36
C PRO A 4 22.16 2.97 12.49
N GLY A 5 22.20 3.14 11.16
CA GLY A 5 21.89 2.06 10.21
C GLY A 5 20.40 1.78 9.98
N ALA A 6 19.48 2.51 10.60
CA ALA A 6 18.05 2.36 10.31
C ALA A 6 17.67 3.05 8.99
N LEU A 7 17.28 2.25 8.00
CA LEU A 7 16.73 2.68 6.73
C LEU A 7 15.20 2.53 6.72
N ALA A 8 14.53 3.61 6.36
CA ALA A 8 13.09 3.69 6.24
C ALA A 8 12.71 3.80 4.76
N PHE A 9 11.75 3.00 4.34
CA PHE A 9 11.22 3.01 2.99
C PHE A 9 9.71 3.18 2.97
N PHE A 10 9.18 3.65 1.86
CA PHE A 10 7.80 3.34 1.50
C PHE A 10 7.76 2.34 0.35
N ILE A 11 6.72 1.51 0.32
CA ILE A 11 6.43 0.63 -0.80
C ILE A 11 5.43 1.32 -1.74
N TYR A 12 5.72 1.29 -3.04
CA TYR A 12 4.86 1.76 -4.10
C TYR A 12 4.51 0.62 -5.03
N VAL A 13 3.22 0.47 -5.31
CA VAL A 13 2.70 -0.51 -6.27
C VAL A 13 1.68 0.16 -7.17
N ASP A 14 1.87 0.03 -8.46
CA ASP A 14 0.96 0.58 -9.47
C ASP A 14 0.89 -0.35 -10.66
N TRP A 15 -0.10 -0.18 -11.52
CA TRP A 15 -0.30 -0.99 -12.72
C TRP A 15 -0.45 -0.08 -13.92
N LEU A 16 0.51 -0.21 -14.85
CA LEU A 16 0.61 0.64 -16.01
C LEU A 16 0.35 -0.18 -17.26
N ASN A 17 -0.38 0.41 -18.21
CA ASN A 17 -0.48 -0.17 -19.55
C ASN A 17 0.80 0.15 -20.33
N ALA A 18 1.66 -0.86 -20.49
CA ALA A 18 2.97 -0.71 -21.12
C ALA A 18 2.91 -0.36 -22.63
N HIS A 19 1.76 -0.57 -23.28
CA HIS A 19 1.57 -0.35 -24.73
C HIS A 19 0.68 0.87 -25.06
N GLY A 20 0.32 1.68 -24.05
CA GLY A 20 -0.49 2.88 -24.23
C GLY A 20 -2.01 2.62 -24.34
N LYS A 21 -2.80 3.69 -24.49
CA LYS A 21 -4.29 3.66 -24.37
C LYS A 21 -5.01 2.81 -25.43
N SER A 22 -4.33 2.41 -26.51
CA SER A 22 -4.93 1.77 -27.68
C SER A 22 -5.08 0.25 -27.54
N THR A 23 -4.32 -0.39 -26.65
CA THR A 23 -4.21 -1.84 -26.59
C THR A 23 -4.22 -2.35 -25.14
N GLN A 24 -5.28 -3.08 -24.74
CA GLN A 24 -5.43 -3.67 -23.40
C GLN A 24 -4.54 -4.92 -23.16
N PHE A 25 -3.40 -5.05 -23.84
CA PHE A 25 -2.71 -6.33 -23.92
C PHE A 25 -1.70 -6.61 -22.79
N ALA A 26 -1.20 -5.60 -22.06
CA ALA A 26 -0.35 -5.87 -20.90
C ALA A 26 -0.35 -4.76 -19.83
N SER A 27 -0.98 -5.04 -18.68
CA SER A 27 -0.76 -4.31 -17.44
C SER A 27 0.51 -4.82 -16.75
N ILE A 28 1.52 -3.96 -16.58
CA ILE A 28 2.77 -4.28 -15.87
C ILE A 28 2.78 -3.48 -14.57
N GLY A 29 3.10 -4.14 -13.46
CA GLY A 29 3.10 -3.48 -12.16
C GLY A 29 4.45 -3.54 -11.45
N PRO A 30 5.22 -2.43 -11.37
CA PRO A 30 6.42 -2.40 -10.55
C PRO A 30 6.06 -2.42 -9.06
N ILE A 31 6.83 -3.18 -8.29
CA ILE A 31 6.89 -3.10 -6.84
C ILE A 31 8.17 -2.35 -6.51
N THR A 32 8.04 -1.12 -6.02
CA THR A 32 9.17 -0.22 -5.80
C THR A 32 9.25 0.14 -4.32
N LEU A 33 10.45 0.14 -3.77
CA LEU A 33 10.75 0.73 -2.47
C LEU A 33 11.47 2.06 -2.68
N ILE A 34 11.07 3.10 -1.98
CA ILE A 34 11.73 4.41 -2.04
C ILE A 34 12.26 4.79 -0.67
N CYS A 35 13.54 5.14 -0.61
CA CYS A 35 14.24 5.48 0.62
C CYS A 35 13.78 6.86 1.15
N LEU A 36 13.39 6.90 2.42
CA LEU A 36 12.86 8.08 3.11
C LEU A 36 13.93 8.84 3.90
N ASN A 37 15.11 8.24 4.11
CA ASN A 37 16.21 8.82 4.88
C ASN A 37 16.76 10.12 4.27
N PRO A 38 16.91 10.27 2.94
CA PRO A 38 17.33 11.53 2.35
C PRO A 38 16.35 12.68 2.64
N PRO A 39 16.80 13.94 2.53
CA PRO A 39 15.92 15.11 2.58
C PRO A 39 14.76 14.97 1.57
N PRO A 40 13.56 15.49 1.86
CA PRO A 40 12.38 15.34 1.00
C PRO A 40 12.62 15.66 -0.49
N SER A 41 13.42 16.69 -0.78
CA SER A 41 13.78 17.10 -2.14
C SER A 41 14.60 16.08 -2.93
N LYS A 42 15.21 15.10 -2.26
CA LYS A 42 16.04 14.06 -2.87
C LYS A 42 15.38 12.68 -2.85
N ARG A 43 14.28 12.45 -2.12
CA ARG A 43 13.70 11.10 -2.00
C ARG A 43 13.23 10.53 -3.32
N LEU A 44 12.75 11.38 -4.23
CA LEU A 44 12.21 10.96 -5.53
C LEU A 44 13.25 10.99 -6.66
N THR A 45 14.54 10.94 -6.35
CA THR A 45 15.63 10.78 -7.34
C THR A 45 15.88 9.30 -7.63
N GLN A 46 16.32 8.98 -8.85
CA GLN A 46 16.53 7.59 -9.31
C GLN A 46 17.44 6.76 -8.37
N GLU A 47 18.44 7.39 -7.76
CA GLU A 47 19.36 6.78 -6.77
C GLU A 47 18.65 6.24 -5.52
N ASN A 48 17.43 6.70 -5.22
CA ASN A 48 16.66 6.29 -4.05
C ASN A 48 15.50 5.34 -4.38
N PHE A 49 15.37 4.92 -5.65
CA PHE A 49 14.38 3.95 -6.12
C PHE A 49 14.98 2.55 -6.16
N TYR A 50 14.31 1.61 -5.51
CA TYR A 50 14.69 0.21 -5.48
C TYR A 50 13.53 -0.62 -6.04
N VAL A 51 13.71 -1.18 -7.22
CA VAL A 51 12.69 -2.05 -7.82
C VAL A 51 12.83 -3.45 -7.21
N ALA A 52 11.92 -3.78 -6.29
CA ALA A 52 11.88 -5.08 -5.62
C ALA A 52 11.30 -6.18 -6.53
N GLY A 53 10.49 -5.80 -7.52
CA GLY A 53 9.96 -6.75 -8.49
C GLY A 53 9.15 -6.08 -9.59
N ILE A 54 8.90 -6.82 -10.66
CA ILE A 54 8.01 -6.42 -11.75
C ILE A 54 6.97 -7.52 -11.92
N ILE A 55 5.70 -7.16 -11.74
CA ILE A 55 4.56 -8.05 -11.94
C ILE A 55 4.24 -8.07 -13.43
N PRO A 56 4.37 -9.21 -14.12
CA PRO A 56 4.06 -9.29 -15.54
C PRO A 56 2.55 -9.22 -15.78
N GLY A 57 2.18 -8.69 -16.94
CA GLY A 57 0.81 -8.72 -17.43
C GLY A 57 0.35 -10.10 -17.90
N PRO A 58 -0.87 -10.23 -18.46
CA PRO A 58 -1.63 -9.13 -19.05
C PRO A 58 -2.57 -8.40 -18.09
N LYS A 59 -2.95 -9.02 -16.97
CA LYS A 59 -3.94 -8.51 -16.02
C LYS A 59 -3.29 -8.18 -14.68
N GLU A 60 -3.89 -7.22 -13.98
CA GLU A 60 -3.55 -6.98 -12.59
C GLU A 60 -3.84 -8.23 -11.74
N PRO A 61 -2.99 -8.56 -10.75
CA PRO A 61 -3.23 -9.65 -9.84
C PRO A 61 -4.44 -9.36 -8.95
N THR A 62 -5.08 -10.43 -8.49
CA THR A 62 -5.98 -10.39 -7.33
C THR A 62 -5.18 -10.08 -6.06
N ALA A 63 -5.86 -9.69 -4.98
CA ALA A 63 -5.18 -9.47 -3.69
C ALA A 63 -4.45 -10.73 -3.20
N LEU A 64 -5.04 -11.91 -3.39
CA LEU A 64 -4.40 -13.18 -3.04
C LEU A 64 -3.15 -13.45 -3.89
N GLN A 65 -3.20 -13.21 -5.20
CA GLN A 65 -2.03 -13.33 -6.07
C GLN A 65 -0.92 -12.33 -5.69
N LEU A 66 -1.29 -11.10 -5.37
CA LEU A 66 -0.35 -10.07 -4.90
C LEU A 66 0.36 -10.51 -3.61
N ASN A 67 -0.38 -11.11 -2.66
CA ASN A 67 0.22 -11.68 -1.45
C ASN A 67 1.29 -12.72 -1.79
N TYR A 68 1.02 -13.65 -2.71
CA TYR A 68 2.01 -14.65 -3.13
C TYR A 68 3.25 -14.03 -3.78
N LEU A 69 3.06 -13.01 -4.63
CA LEU A 69 4.15 -12.30 -5.31
C LEU A 69 5.06 -11.55 -4.33
N LEU A 70 4.52 -11.09 -3.20
CA LEU A 70 5.24 -10.34 -2.17
C LEU A 70 5.97 -11.23 -1.15
N ILE A 71 5.75 -12.56 -1.15
CA ILE A 71 6.40 -13.49 -0.19
C ILE A 71 7.92 -13.30 -0.11
N PRO A 72 8.68 -13.25 -1.23
CA PRO A 72 10.13 -13.10 -1.17
C PRO A 72 10.54 -11.80 -0.49
N LEU A 73 9.93 -10.68 -0.91
CA LEU A 73 10.20 -9.36 -0.35
C LEU A 73 9.89 -9.29 1.15
N ILE A 74 8.76 -9.85 1.59
CA ILE A 74 8.38 -9.83 3.00
C ILE A 74 9.31 -10.69 3.85
N LYS A 75 9.78 -11.83 3.32
CA LYS A 75 10.82 -12.63 4.01
C LYS A 75 12.11 -11.84 4.20
N GLU A 76 12.59 -11.17 3.16
CA GLU A 76 13.79 -10.33 3.24
C GLU A 76 13.63 -9.18 4.22
N LEU A 77 12.49 -8.47 4.17
CA LEU A 77 12.19 -7.37 5.10
C LEU A 77 12.11 -7.85 6.56
N LYS A 78 11.62 -9.07 6.82
CA LYS A 78 11.61 -9.65 8.18
C LYS A 78 13.01 -9.93 8.70
N GLU A 79 13.93 -10.37 7.85
CA GLU A 79 15.34 -10.54 8.25
C GLU A 79 16.03 -9.19 8.44
N LEU A 80 15.84 -8.24 7.51
CA LEU A 80 16.39 -6.89 7.63
C LEU A 80 15.82 -6.12 8.82
N TRP A 81 14.61 -6.43 9.27
CA TRP A 81 14.04 -5.85 10.49
C TRP A 81 14.75 -6.33 11.76
N LYS A 82 15.20 -7.59 11.80
CA LYS A 82 16.02 -8.10 12.93
C LYS A 82 17.41 -7.47 12.95
N GLY A 83 17.85 -6.97 11.79
CA GLY A 83 19.13 -6.32 11.59
C GLY A 83 20.09 -7.22 10.81
N TYR A 84 20.87 -6.62 9.93
CA TYR A 84 21.82 -7.32 9.08
C TYR A 84 23.22 -6.69 9.20
N HIS A 85 24.20 -7.53 9.53
CA HIS A 85 25.61 -7.15 9.52
C HIS A 85 26.19 -7.45 8.14
N PHE A 86 26.82 -6.46 7.51
CA PHE A 86 27.58 -6.70 6.29
C PHE A 86 29.06 -6.45 6.51
N SER A 87 29.87 -7.30 5.87
CA SER A 87 31.31 -7.17 5.87
C SER A 87 31.69 -5.83 5.24
N PRO A 88 32.56 -5.02 5.87
CA PRO A 88 32.95 -3.74 5.32
C PRO A 88 33.64 -3.93 3.97
N ILE A 89 33.15 -3.20 2.96
CA ILE A 89 33.77 -3.09 1.64
C ILE A 89 34.90 -2.07 1.77
N SER A 90 35.99 -2.50 2.41
CA SER A 90 37.26 -1.79 2.67
C SER A 90 37.24 -0.38 3.31
N THR A 91 38.11 -0.18 4.30
CA THR A 91 38.45 1.09 5.00
C THR A 91 37.35 1.84 5.77
N GLY A 92 36.10 1.36 5.77
CA GLY A 92 35.04 1.87 6.65
C GLY A 92 35.10 1.30 8.09
N PRO A 93 34.39 1.92 9.05
CA PRO A 93 34.34 1.43 10.43
C PRO A 93 33.83 -0.02 10.49
N SER A 94 34.35 -0.74 11.48
CA SER A 94 34.06 -2.14 11.81
C SER A 94 32.57 -2.42 11.81
N GLU A 95 32.14 -3.43 11.05
CA GLU A 95 30.75 -3.93 10.94
C GLU A 95 29.67 -2.85 10.80
N SER A 96 29.23 -2.63 9.56
CA SER A 96 28.03 -1.83 9.34
C SER A 96 26.80 -2.71 9.56
N PHE A 97 25.98 -2.28 10.51
CA PHE A 97 24.73 -2.92 10.86
C PHE A 97 23.57 -2.09 10.32
N ILE A 98 22.65 -2.72 9.60
CA ILE A 98 21.46 -2.04 9.06
C ILE A 98 20.18 -2.69 9.53
N HIS A 99 19.17 -1.85 9.77
CA HIS A 99 17.79 -2.25 9.94
C HIS A 99 16.95 -1.63 8.84
N VAL A 100 16.05 -2.40 8.24
CA VAL A 100 15.14 -1.88 7.21
C VAL A 100 13.70 -1.98 7.69
N SER A 101 12.92 -0.93 7.46
CA SER A 101 11.48 -0.92 7.74
C SER A 101 10.70 -0.22 6.63
N ILE A 102 9.47 -0.71 6.41
CA ILE A 102 8.49 -0.03 5.54
C ILE A 102 7.60 0.81 6.45
N LEU A 103 7.60 2.14 6.27
CA LEU A 103 6.80 3.06 7.09
C LEU A 103 5.43 3.34 6.51
N MET A 104 5.29 3.25 5.18
CA MET A 104 4.03 3.51 4.50
C MET A 104 3.94 2.75 3.18
N ALA A 105 2.71 2.50 2.77
CA ALA A 105 2.38 1.99 1.46
C ALA A 105 1.67 3.10 0.68
N ILE A 106 2.19 3.42 -0.50
CA ILE A 106 1.64 4.43 -1.40
C ILE A 106 1.19 3.73 -2.67
N ALA A 107 -0.05 3.94 -3.07
CA ALA A 107 -0.54 3.44 -4.35
C ALA A 107 -1.83 4.16 -4.75
N VAL A 108 -2.29 3.92 -5.99
CA VAL A 108 -3.65 4.26 -6.39
C VAL A 108 -4.68 3.50 -5.54
N LEU A 109 -5.90 4.02 -5.40
CA LEU A 109 -6.90 3.46 -4.47
C LEU A 109 -7.17 1.97 -4.69
N VAL A 110 -7.26 1.49 -5.94
CA VAL A 110 -7.49 0.06 -6.19
C VAL A 110 -6.30 -0.80 -5.73
N ALA A 111 -5.10 -0.33 -6.01
CA ALA A 111 -3.86 -1.01 -5.71
C ALA A 111 -3.59 -1.07 -4.21
N ILE A 112 -3.76 0.05 -3.51
CA ILE A 112 -3.50 0.11 -2.07
C ILE A 112 -4.44 -0.82 -1.30
N ARG A 113 -5.70 -0.96 -1.75
CA ARG A 113 -6.70 -1.84 -1.13
C ARG A 113 -6.31 -3.32 -1.27
N LYS A 114 -5.83 -3.73 -2.45
CA LYS A 114 -5.26 -5.07 -2.65
C LYS A 114 -4.03 -5.29 -1.78
N LEU A 115 -3.14 -4.32 -1.72
CA LEU A 115 -1.88 -4.39 -0.98
C LEU A 115 -2.08 -4.44 0.54
N THR A 116 -3.08 -3.75 1.06
CA THR A 116 -3.33 -3.63 2.52
C THR A 116 -4.50 -4.45 3.03
N GLY A 117 -5.18 -5.20 2.16
CA GLY A 117 -6.26 -6.11 2.55
C GLY A 117 -7.58 -5.42 2.86
N PHE A 118 -7.78 -4.17 2.42
CA PHE A 118 -9.06 -3.49 2.53
C PHE A 118 -9.94 -3.70 1.29
N ILE A 119 -11.25 -3.58 1.46
CA ILE A 119 -12.21 -3.59 0.36
C ILE A 119 -12.16 -2.29 -0.45
N SER A 120 -12.56 -2.36 -1.72
CA SER A 120 -12.69 -1.19 -2.58
C SER A 120 -13.77 -0.22 -2.09
N HIS A 121 -13.80 0.97 -2.71
CA HIS A 121 -14.83 2.01 -2.49
C HIS A 121 -16.28 1.52 -2.69
N SER A 122 -16.48 0.39 -3.37
CA SER A 122 -17.78 -0.23 -3.57
C SER A 122 -18.29 -1.00 -2.33
N GLY A 123 -17.43 -1.31 -1.36
CA GLY A 123 -17.76 -2.09 -0.17
C GLY A 123 -18.58 -1.33 0.88
N ASN A 124 -19.09 -2.07 1.85
CA ASN A 124 -19.89 -1.53 2.97
C ASN A 124 -19.03 -0.73 3.95
N GLN A 125 -17.87 -1.27 4.36
CA GLN A 125 -16.86 -0.58 5.17
C GLN A 125 -15.63 -0.29 4.30
N PHE A 126 -15.68 0.81 3.56
CA PHE A 126 -14.71 1.12 2.50
C PHE A 126 -13.50 1.95 2.97
N CYS A 127 -13.56 2.50 4.19
CA CYS A 127 -12.52 3.36 4.73
C CYS A 127 -11.49 2.53 5.53
N ASN A 128 -10.20 2.86 5.42
CA ASN A 128 -9.16 2.26 6.26
C ASN A 128 -9.05 2.91 7.65
N SER A 129 -9.51 4.17 7.77
CA SER A 129 -9.40 4.94 9.01
C SER A 129 -10.65 4.82 9.89
N CYS A 130 -11.80 4.51 9.29
CA CYS A 130 -13.07 4.42 10.01
C CYS A 130 -13.91 3.21 9.60
N THR A 131 -14.81 2.78 10.49
CA THR A 131 -15.72 1.66 10.30
C THR A 131 -17.11 2.10 9.85
N ILE A 132 -17.22 3.30 9.26
CA ILE A 132 -18.51 3.84 8.81
C ILE A 132 -19.10 2.93 7.73
N HIS A 133 -20.39 2.62 7.85
CA HIS A 133 -21.09 1.88 6.83
C HIS A 133 -21.47 2.82 5.68
N LYS A 134 -21.36 2.36 4.43
CA LYS A 134 -21.68 3.15 3.23
C LYS A 134 -23.08 3.75 3.24
N ALA A 135 -24.06 3.05 3.80
CA ALA A 135 -25.42 3.55 3.99
C ALA A 135 -25.52 4.79 4.91
N LYS A 136 -24.47 5.08 5.68
CA LYS A 136 -24.37 6.18 6.64
C LYS A 136 -23.28 7.19 6.24
N ILE A 137 -22.87 7.22 4.97
CA ILE A 137 -21.75 8.06 4.52
C ILE A 137 -21.93 9.56 4.81
N GLU A 138 -23.18 10.02 4.98
CA GLU A 138 -23.53 11.40 5.33
C GLU A 138 -23.33 11.72 6.82
N GLU A 139 -23.09 10.73 7.68
CA GLU A 139 -22.82 10.90 9.11
C GLU A 139 -21.36 11.34 9.35
N ILE A 140 -21.02 12.58 9.00
CA ILE A 140 -19.66 13.13 9.02
C ILE A 140 -19.24 13.67 10.42
N SER A 141 -20.14 13.63 11.42
CA SER A 141 -19.88 14.30 12.70
C SER A 141 -18.81 13.59 13.55
N PRO A 142 -17.83 14.31 14.14
CA PRO A 142 -16.80 13.76 15.03
C PRO A 142 -17.37 13.07 16.28
N GLN A 143 -18.64 13.32 16.62
CA GLN A 143 -19.33 12.68 17.74
C GLN A 143 -19.60 11.19 17.52
N PHE A 144 -19.51 10.70 16.28
CA PHE A 144 -19.63 9.29 15.97
C PHE A 144 -18.26 8.60 16.07
N ASN A 145 -18.13 7.66 17.01
CA ASN A 145 -16.89 6.93 17.27
C ASN A 145 -16.68 5.77 16.27
N TYR A 146 -16.54 6.09 14.98
CA TYR A 146 -16.32 5.11 13.92
C TYR A 146 -14.84 4.74 13.75
N THR A 147 -14.03 4.65 14.82
CA THR A 147 -12.58 4.43 14.66
C THR A 147 -12.24 3.01 14.21
N CYS A 148 -11.43 2.89 13.15
CA CYS A 148 -10.79 1.62 12.79
C CYS A 148 -9.56 1.39 13.67
N SER A 149 -9.73 0.62 14.76
CA SER A 149 -8.60 0.25 15.62
C SER A 149 -7.79 -0.87 14.98
N TYR A 150 -6.46 -0.83 15.14
CA TYR A 150 -5.59 -1.92 14.68
C TYR A 150 -5.97 -3.26 15.31
N GLN A 151 -6.42 -3.27 16.57
CA GLN A 151 -6.87 -4.48 17.24
C GLN A 151 -8.10 -5.11 16.56
N ASN A 152 -9.10 -4.30 16.21
CA ASN A 152 -10.30 -4.79 15.52
C ASN A 152 -9.98 -5.27 14.11
N HIS A 153 -9.15 -4.52 13.39
CA HIS A 153 -8.61 -4.94 12.08
C HIS A 153 -7.88 -6.29 12.20
N LYS A 154 -7.00 -6.43 13.20
CA LYS A 154 -6.24 -7.65 13.48
C LYS A 154 -7.13 -8.86 13.74
N GLN A 155 -8.08 -8.73 14.67
CA GLN A 155 -9.03 -9.78 14.97
C GLN A 155 -9.87 -10.19 13.74
N THR A 156 -10.23 -9.22 12.89
CA THR A 156 -11.04 -9.49 11.69
C THR A 156 -10.22 -10.23 10.62
N PHE A 157 -8.97 -9.81 10.37
CA PHE A 157 -8.11 -10.54 9.44
C PHE A 157 -7.78 -11.93 9.96
N GLU A 158 -7.51 -12.10 11.26
CA GLU A 158 -7.17 -13.40 11.85
C GLU A 158 -8.35 -14.38 11.72
N LYS A 159 -9.58 -13.89 11.94
CA LYS A 159 -10.80 -14.66 11.65
C LYS A 159 -10.88 -15.02 10.17
N TRP A 160 -10.65 -14.07 9.27
CA TRP A 160 -10.67 -14.33 7.83
C TRP A 160 -9.66 -15.43 7.41
N LEU A 161 -8.45 -15.42 7.97
CA LEU A 161 -7.35 -16.30 7.55
C LEU A 161 -7.66 -17.80 7.75
N TRP A 162 -8.32 -18.16 8.85
CA TRP A 162 -8.58 -19.55 9.23
C TRP A 162 -9.95 -20.07 8.80
N GLU A 163 -10.70 -19.27 8.06
CA GLU A 163 -12.07 -19.57 7.63
C GLU A 163 -12.14 -20.20 6.23
N THR A 164 -13.27 -20.84 5.93
CA THR A 164 -13.50 -21.41 4.60
C THR A 164 -13.61 -20.32 3.54
N PRO A 165 -13.32 -20.58 2.24
CA PRO A 165 -13.40 -19.56 1.18
C PRO A 165 -14.77 -18.86 1.09
N LYS A 166 -15.86 -19.60 1.36
CA LYS A 166 -17.21 -19.04 1.40
C LYS A 166 -17.39 -18.06 2.56
N ARG A 167 -16.84 -18.40 3.74
CA ARG A 167 -16.92 -17.55 4.93
C ARG A 167 -15.96 -16.36 4.85
N GLN A 168 -14.79 -16.53 4.25
CA GLN A 168 -13.86 -15.46 3.88
C GLN A 168 -14.53 -14.37 3.05
N GLN A 169 -15.28 -14.76 2.01
CA GLN A 169 -16.03 -13.81 1.18
C GLN A 169 -17.11 -13.07 1.98
N ALA A 170 -17.82 -13.78 2.88
CA ALA A 170 -18.81 -13.16 3.74
C ALA A 170 -18.19 -12.12 4.70
N ILE A 171 -17.08 -12.48 5.37
CA ILE A 171 -16.33 -11.59 6.27
C ILE A 171 -15.81 -10.37 5.49
N PHE A 172 -15.23 -10.59 4.31
CA PHE A 172 -14.72 -9.50 3.48
C PHE A 172 -15.85 -8.56 3.01
N SER A 173 -17.02 -9.09 2.68
CA SER A 173 -18.18 -8.28 2.30
C SER A 173 -18.79 -7.49 3.47
N GLU A 174 -18.74 -8.05 4.68
CA GLU A 174 -19.32 -7.46 5.89
C GLU A 174 -18.40 -6.39 6.51
N TYR A 175 -17.14 -6.74 6.74
CA TYR A 175 -16.16 -5.91 7.45
C TYR A 175 -15.16 -5.20 6.53
N GLY A 176 -15.12 -5.55 5.24
CA GLY A 176 -14.20 -4.93 4.31
C GLY A 176 -12.72 -5.28 4.52
N VAL A 177 -12.42 -6.35 5.26
CA VAL A 177 -11.05 -6.75 5.62
C VAL A 177 -10.77 -8.19 5.16
N GLN A 178 -9.61 -8.39 4.55
CA GLN A 178 -9.04 -9.68 4.18
C GLN A 178 -7.54 -9.70 4.50
N TYR A 179 -6.91 -10.87 4.44
CA TYR A 179 -5.49 -11.00 4.70
C TYR A 179 -4.62 -10.21 3.69
N SER A 180 -3.67 -9.45 4.22
CA SER A 180 -2.53 -8.91 3.48
C SER A 180 -1.24 -9.45 4.09
N ILE A 181 -0.31 -9.85 3.23
CA ILE A 181 1.01 -10.30 3.66
C ILE A 181 1.85 -9.20 4.31
N LEU A 182 1.49 -7.91 4.15
CA LEU A 182 2.18 -6.84 4.87
C LEU A 182 2.03 -6.98 6.40
N GLU A 183 0.93 -7.58 6.88
CA GLU A 183 0.67 -7.82 8.30
C GLU A 183 1.64 -8.85 8.92
N ASP A 184 2.40 -9.60 8.11
CA ASP A 184 3.46 -10.49 8.59
C ASP A 184 4.71 -9.72 9.08
N LEU A 185 4.82 -8.43 8.76
CA LEU A 185 5.86 -7.55 9.26
C LEU A 185 5.50 -7.11 10.69
N PRO A 186 6.40 -7.27 11.67
CA PRO A 186 6.07 -7.09 13.09
C PRO A 186 5.71 -5.65 13.49
N TYR A 187 6.07 -4.67 12.67
CA TYR A 187 5.79 -3.25 12.86
C TYR A 187 4.62 -2.75 12.01
N CYS A 188 4.04 -3.59 11.14
CA CYS A 188 3.02 -3.15 10.20
C CYS A 188 1.69 -2.89 10.89
N ASN A 189 1.08 -1.76 10.54
CA ASN A 189 -0.28 -1.40 10.89
C ASN A 189 -0.98 -0.81 9.66
N ALA A 190 -1.73 -1.63 8.94
CA ALA A 190 -2.40 -1.21 7.72
C ALA A 190 -3.42 -0.07 7.92
N THR A 191 -3.93 0.15 9.14
CA THR A 191 -4.92 1.22 9.38
C THR A 191 -4.32 2.62 9.26
N ILE A 192 -3.00 2.76 9.50
CA ILE A 192 -2.29 4.05 9.48
C ILE A 192 -1.18 4.15 8.41
N MET A 193 -0.73 3.03 7.85
CA MET A 193 0.36 3.02 6.86
C MET A 193 -0.12 3.33 5.43
N VAL A 194 -1.44 3.32 5.19
CA VAL A 194 -2.06 3.57 3.89
C VAL A 194 -2.00 5.04 3.53
N ASN A 195 -1.33 5.35 2.42
CA ASN A 195 -1.28 6.68 1.82
C ASN A 195 -1.76 6.62 0.37
N LEU A 196 -2.68 7.50 0.00
CA LEU A 196 -3.18 7.57 -1.36
C LEU A 196 -2.22 8.37 -2.23
N ASP A 197 -1.94 7.87 -3.43
CA ASP A 197 -1.17 8.65 -4.40
C ASP A 197 -1.93 9.93 -4.78
N MET A 198 -1.26 11.07 -4.59
CA MET A 198 -1.84 12.39 -4.84
C MET A 198 -2.03 12.65 -6.33
N MET A 199 -1.15 12.12 -7.20
CA MET A 199 -1.25 12.38 -8.63
C MET A 199 -2.55 11.79 -9.20
N HIS A 200 -2.79 10.49 -8.99
CA HIS A 200 -3.98 9.86 -9.56
C HIS A 200 -5.27 10.21 -8.82
N ASN A 201 -5.26 10.32 -7.49
CA ASN A 201 -6.50 10.53 -6.73
C ASN A 201 -6.89 12.00 -6.64
N LEU A 202 -5.93 12.90 -6.35
CA LEU A 202 -6.23 14.33 -6.17
C LEU A 202 -6.18 15.08 -7.51
N ILE A 203 -5.09 14.97 -8.26
CA ILE A 203 -4.88 15.78 -9.47
C ILE A 203 -5.70 15.23 -10.65
N LEU A 204 -5.53 13.94 -10.98
CA LEU A 204 -6.21 13.33 -12.12
C LEU A 204 -7.63 12.86 -11.82
N GLY A 205 -7.98 12.73 -10.53
CA GLY A 205 -9.32 12.39 -10.06
C GLY A 205 -10.10 13.66 -9.71
N ILE A 206 -9.97 14.11 -8.46
CA ILE A 206 -10.81 15.19 -7.90
C ILE A 206 -10.69 16.49 -8.70
N LEU A 207 -9.46 16.97 -8.94
CA LEU A 207 -9.26 18.26 -9.60
C LEU A 207 -9.76 18.23 -11.04
N LYS A 208 -9.53 17.12 -11.75
CA LYS A 208 -10.06 16.92 -13.09
C LYS A 208 -11.59 16.90 -13.11
N ASP A 209 -12.22 16.16 -12.20
CA ASP A 209 -13.68 16.09 -12.10
C ASP A 209 -14.28 17.44 -11.75
N ASP A 210 -13.72 18.15 -10.77
CA ASP A 210 -14.18 19.49 -10.38
C ASP A 210 -13.99 20.49 -11.52
N ALA A 211 -12.83 20.48 -12.19
CA ALA A 211 -12.57 21.31 -13.36
C ALA A 211 -13.61 21.05 -14.47
N THR A 212 -13.90 19.79 -14.76
CA THR A 212 -14.78 19.38 -15.87
C THR A 212 -16.26 19.64 -15.54
N PHE A 213 -16.73 19.24 -14.35
CA PHE A 213 -18.15 19.18 -14.02
C PHE A 213 -18.65 20.35 -13.17
N LYS A 214 -17.79 20.96 -12.35
CA LYS A 214 -18.19 22.12 -11.53
C LYS A 214 -17.79 23.45 -12.16
N PHE A 215 -16.58 23.50 -12.72
CA PHE A 215 -16.03 24.72 -13.31
C PHE A 215 -16.17 24.78 -14.83
N CYS A 216 -16.61 23.70 -15.47
CA CYS A 216 -16.81 23.61 -16.93
C CYS A 216 -15.57 24.01 -17.74
N ILE A 217 -14.38 23.76 -17.20
CA ILE A 217 -13.09 24.00 -17.87
C ILE A 217 -12.86 22.81 -18.81
N LEU A 218 -12.89 23.07 -20.11
CA LEU A 218 -12.62 22.06 -21.14
C LEU A 218 -11.12 21.76 -21.18
N GLU A 219 -10.76 20.47 -21.23
CA GLU A 219 -9.37 20.06 -21.50
C GLU A 219 -8.96 20.63 -22.87
N SER A 220 -7.94 21.50 -22.89
CA SER A 220 -7.30 21.90 -24.15
C SER A 220 -6.65 20.66 -24.76
N LYS A 221 -7.09 20.29 -25.96
CA LYS A 221 -6.53 19.17 -26.74
C LYS A 221 -5.04 19.34 -27.01
#